data_AF-A0A939Z8G0-F1
#
_entry.id   AF-A0A939Z8G0-F1
#
_cell.length_a   1.000
_cell.length_b   1.000
_cell.length_c   1.000
_cell.angle_alpha   90.00
_cell.angle_beta   90.00
_cell.angle_gamma   90.00
#
_symmetry.space_group_name_H-M   'P 1'
#
loop_
_entity.id
_entity.type
_entity.pdbx_description
1 polymer ?
#
loop_
_entity_poly.entity_id
_entity_poly.type
_entity_poly.pdbx_seq_one_letter_code
_entity_poly.pdbx_strand_id
1 'polypeptide(L)'
;MDTKTLLASLGTEQVNSRSEKLDQMSSLEIATLMNDVTADVTAGIEKALPQIARAIDGIVARLKNGGRLIYMGAGTSGRLGVLDASECPPTFGVSPELVQGIIAGGDGALRKAVEGAEDSETLPVEDLKARALCEKDAVVAISASGYA
;
A
#
# COMPACT_ATOMS: atom_id res chain seq x y z
N MET A 1 13.56 5.95 21.26
CA MET A 1 13.73 4.52 20.93
C MET A 1 14.60 4.49 19.68
N ASP A 2 15.70 3.74 19.65
CA ASP A 2 16.51 3.68 18.43
C ASP A 2 15.78 2.88 17.32
N THR A 3 16.17 3.10 16.06
CA THR A 3 15.52 2.49 14.89
C THR A 3 15.48 0.96 14.97
N LYS A 4 16.52 0.35 15.53
CA LYS A 4 16.61 -1.11 15.67
C LYS A 4 15.57 -1.65 16.65
N THR A 5 15.38 -0.95 17.77
CA THR A 5 14.38 -1.30 18.79
C THR A 5 12.96 -1.07 18.26
N LEU A 6 12.75 -0.03 17.46
CA LEU A 6 11.48 0.22 16.78
C LEU A 6 11.15 -0.91 15.80
N LEU A 7 12.06 -1.24 14.88
CA LEU A 7 11.85 -2.30 13.89
C LEU A 7 11.53 -3.64 14.56
N ALA A 8 12.28 -4.02 15.60
CA ALA A 8 12.02 -5.26 16.34
C ALA A 8 10.63 -5.31 17.02
N SER A 9 9.98 -4.17 17.24
CA SER A 9 8.63 -4.10 17.79
C SER A 9 7.52 -4.22 16.73
N LEU A 10 7.85 -4.02 15.45
CA LEU A 10 6.88 -4.08 14.37
C LEU A 10 6.51 -5.53 14.07
N GLY A 11 5.21 -5.81 13.95
CA GLY A 11 4.73 -7.15 13.58
C GLY A 11 5.23 -7.63 12.21
N THR A 12 5.55 -6.71 11.30
CA THR A 12 6.10 -7.02 9.96
C THR A 12 7.51 -7.59 10.00
N GLU A 13 8.29 -7.28 11.04
CA GLU A 13 9.69 -7.70 11.18
C GLU A 13 9.84 -8.95 12.07
N GLN A 14 8.74 -9.48 12.61
CA GLN A 14 8.76 -10.67 13.45
C GLN A 14 8.82 -11.95 12.61
N VAL A 15 9.57 -12.94 13.10
CA VAL A 15 9.63 -14.25 12.49
C VAL A 15 8.32 -15.00 12.76
N ASN A 16 7.71 -15.53 11.71
CA ASN A 16 6.57 -16.43 11.85
C ASN A 16 7.08 -17.82 12.31
N SER A 17 6.68 -18.25 13.51
CA SER A 17 7.11 -19.54 14.07
C SER A 17 6.73 -20.75 13.22
N ARG A 18 5.68 -20.63 12.38
CA ARG A 18 5.28 -21.68 11.44
C ARG A 18 6.29 -21.89 10.30
N SER A 19 7.19 -20.94 10.06
CA SER A 19 8.17 -20.97 8.96
C SER A 19 9.62 -21.08 9.42
N GLU A 20 9.91 -21.48 10.66
CA GLU A 20 11.28 -21.58 11.19
C GLU A 20 12.20 -22.51 10.38
N LYS A 21 11.63 -23.51 9.70
CA LYS A 21 12.35 -24.49 8.86
C LYS A 21 11.91 -24.45 7.39
N LEU A 22 11.48 -23.29 6.92
CA LEU A 22 10.94 -23.11 5.56
C LEU A 22 11.91 -23.63 4.48
N ASP A 23 13.21 -23.47 4.67
CA ASP A 23 14.29 -23.90 3.79
C ASP A 23 14.48 -25.43 3.73
N GLN A 24 13.92 -26.16 4.70
CA GLN A 24 14.00 -27.62 4.80
C GLN A 24 12.69 -28.32 4.38
N MET A 25 11.63 -27.55 4.16
CA MET A 25 10.32 -28.05 3.72
C MET A 25 10.35 -28.46 2.25
N SER A 26 9.56 -29.48 1.91
CA SER A 26 9.22 -29.80 0.53
C SER A 26 8.40 -28.67 -0.12
N SER A 27 8.35 -28.64 -1.44
CA SER A 27 7.57 -27.63 -2.18
C SER A 27 6.08 -27.66 -1.83
N LEU A 28 5.52 -28.85 -1.53
CA LEU A 28 4.12 -28.98 -1.13
C LEU A 28 3.88 -28.39 0.27
N GLU A 29 4.79 -28.61 1.21
CA GLU A 29 4.71 -28.03 2.56
C GLU A 29 4.81 -26.50 2.52
N ILE A 30 5.73 -25.95 1.70
CA ILE A 30 5.82 -24.50 1.50
C ILE A 30 4.52 -23.94 0.94
N ALA A 31 3.98 -24.54 -0.14
CA ALA A 31 2.74 -24.09 -0.75
C ALA A 31 1.55 -24.18 0.22
N THR A 32 1.47 -25.25 1.00
CA THR A 32 0.44 -25.44 2.03
C THR A 32 0.55 -24.36 3.10
N LEU A 33 1.74 -24.11 3.64
CA LEU A 33 1.99 -23.07 4.63
C LEU A 33 1.62 -21.67 4.10
N MET A 34 2.03 -21.34 2.87
CA MET A 34 1.69 -20.06 2.23
C MET A 34 0.17 -19.92 1.98
N ASN A 35 -0.52 -21.01 1.68
CA ASN A 35 -1.98 -20.99 1.56
C ASN A 35 -2.63 -20.76 2.93
N ASP A 36 -2.18 -21.44 3.97
CA ASP A 36 -2.78 -21.38 5.31
C ASP A 36 -2.72 -19.98 5.93
N VAL A 37 -1.66 -19.21 5.67
CA VAL A 37 -1.57 -17.81 6.14
C VAL A 37 -2.60 -16.87 5.49
N THR A 38 -3.26 -17.28 4.41
CA THR A 38 -4.33 -16.50 3.76
C THR A 38 -5.55 -16.32 4.69
N ALA A 39 -5.81 -17.28 5.57
CA ALA A 39 -6.88 -17.16 6.57
C ALA A 39 -6.63 -15.96 7.51
N ASP A 40 -5.38 -15.70 7.86
CA ASP A 40 -4.98 -14.59 8.74
C ASP A 40 -5.24 -13.23 8.07
N VAL A 41 -5.03 -13.14 6.75
CA VAL A 41 -5.35 -11.94 5.95
C VAL A 41 -6.84 -11.63 6.02
N THR A 42 -7.69 -12.64 5.82
CA THR A 42 -9.15 -12.46 5.85
C THR A 42 -9.61 -11.99 7.23
N ALA A 43 -9.09 -12.59 8.30
CA ALA A 43 -9.39 -12.18 9.67
C ALA A 43 -8.88 -10.75 9.98
N GLY A 44 -7.75 -10.35 9.40
CA GLY A 44 -7.24 -8.98 9.50
C GLY A 44 -8.17 -7.95 8.85
N ILE A 45 -8.66 -8.26 7.64
CA ILE A 45 -9.62 -7.41 6.92
C ILE A 45 -10.93 -7.28 7.69
N GLU A 46 -11.44 -8.39 8.23
CA GLU A 46 -12.68 -8.41 9.02
C GLU A 46 -12.62 -7.42 10.19
N LYS A 47 -11.50 -7.41 10.92
CA LYS A 47 -11.26 -6.47 12.03
C LYS A 47 -11.15 -5.01 11.57
N ALA A 48 -10.75 -4.78 10.32
CA ALA A 48 -10.57 -3.45 9.73
C ALA A 48 -11.83 -2.90 9.05
N LEU A 49 -12.90 -3.68 8.90
CA LEU A 49 -14.12 -3.27 8.19
C LEU A 49 -14.69 -1.92 8.66
N PRO A 50 -14.77 -1.59 9.96
CA PRO A 50 -15.27 -0.27 10.39
C PRO A 50 -14.40 0.89 9.92
N GLN A 51 -13.08 0.70 9.82
CA GLN A 51 -12.10 1.69 9.36
C GLN A 51 -12.20 1.84 7.85
N ILE A 52 -12.32 0.72 7.13
CA ILE A 52 -12.50 0.68 5.68
C ILE A 52 -13.80 1.42 5.30
N ALA A 53 -14.91 1.17 6.01
CA ALA A 53 -16.17 1.88 5.78
C ALA A 53 -16.02 3.40 5.94
N ARG A 54 -15.35 3.86 7.01
CA ARG A 54 -15.09 5.30 7.20
C ARG A 54 -14.21 5.89 6.09
N ALA A 55 -13.22 5.15 5.61
CA ALA A 55 -12.38 5.57 4.50
C ALA A 55 -13.20 5.72 3.21
N ILE A 56 -14.05 4.73 2.90
CA ILE A 56 -14.97 4.77 1.76
C ILE A 56 -15.85 6.02 1.83
N ASP A 57 -16.51 6.27 2.96
CA ASP A 57 -17.40 7.44 3.12
C ASP A 57 -16.64 8.76 2.91
N GLY A 58 -15.44 8.87 3.49
CA GLY A 58 -14.60 10.05 3.37
C GLY A 58 -14.07 10.29 1.95
N ILE A 59 -13.78 9.22 1.21
CA ILE A 59 -13.36 9.26 -0.20
C ILE A 59 -14.54 9.65 -1.08
N VAL A 60 -15.70 9.00 -0.91
CA VAL A 60 -16.91 9.30 -1.69
C VAL A 60 -17.33 10.76 -1.53
N ALA A 61 -17.27 11.31 -0.30
CA ALA A 61 -17.58 12.71 -0.06
C ALA A 61 -16.66 13.66 -0.85
N ARG A 62 -15.37 13.33 -0.95
CA ARG A 62 -14.36 14.11 -1.68
C ARG A 62 -14.53 14.03 -3.19
N LEU A 63 -14.73 12.82 -3.71
CA LEU A 63 -14.99 12.60 -5.14
C LEU A 63 -16.26 13.35 -5.60
N LYS A 64 -17.33 13.32 -4.79
CA LYS A 64 -18.57 14.09 -5.07
C LYS A 64 -18.35 15.61 -5.11
N ASN A 65 -17.33 16.12 -4.43
CA ASN A 65 -16.97 17.53 -4.42
C ASN A 65 -15.92 17.90 -5.50
N GLY A 66 -15.69 17.00 -6.46
CA GLY A 66 -14.77 17.19 -7.57
C GLY A 66 -13.30 16.97 -7.22
N GLY A 67 -13.02 16.30 -6.09
CA GLY A 67 -11.68 15.84 -5.75
C GLY A 67 -11.30 14.52 -6.43
N ARG A 68 -10.07 14.08 -6.20
CA ARG A 68 -9.51 12.82 -6.69
C ARG A 68 -9.19 11.86 -5.55
N LEU A 69 -9.00 10.58 -5.87
CA LEU A 69 -8.37 9.60 -4.99
C LEU A 69 -6.92 9.38 -5.44
N ILE A 70 -5.97 9.57 -4.54
CA ILE A 70 -4.54 9.42 -4.80
C ILE A 70 -3.97 8.36 -3.86
N TYR A 71 -3.56 7.21 -4.41
CA TYR A 71 -2.76 6.23 -3.69
C TYR A 71 -1.29 6.61 -3.73
N MET A 72 -0.58 6.40 -2.63
CA MET A 72 0.85 6.64 -2.56
C MET A 72 1.55 5.56 -1.74
N GLY A 73 2.70 5.09 -2.21
CA GLY A 73 3.53 4.16 -1.45
C GLY A 73 4.85 3.83 -2.15
N ALA A 74 5.73 3.12 -1.47
CA ALA A 74 6.96 2.59 -2.06
C ALA A 74 6.83 1.10 -2.40
N GLY A 75 7.73 0.60 -3.25
CA GLY A 75 7.86 -0.83 -3.53
C GLY A 75 6.53 -1.50 -3.91
N THR A 76 6.24 -2.63 -3.26
CA THR A 76 5.00 -3.39 -3.52
C THR A 76 3.74 -2.58 -3.22
N SER A 77 3.73 -1.79 -2.14
CA SER A 77 2.59 -0.95 -1.77
C SER A 77 2.26 0.08 -2.86
N GLY A 78 3.28 0.78 -3.37
CA GLY A 78 3.11 1.72 -4.49
C GLY A 78 2.63 1.03 -5.77
N ARG A 79 3.17 -0.16 -6.09
CA ARG A 79 2.72 -0.95 -7.25
C ARG A 79 1.26 -1.36 -7.15
N LEU A 80 0.79 -1.77 -5.97
CA LEU A 80 -0.62 -2.11 -5.74
C LEU A 80 -1.53 -0.90 -5.90
N GLY A 81 -1.12 0.28 -5.43
CA GLY A 81 -1.87 1.53 -5.65
C GLY A 81 -1.96 1.91 -7.14
N VAL A 82 -0.88 1.72 -7.90
CA VAL A 82 -0.89 1.94 -9.36
C VAL A 82 -1.77 0.91 -10.07
N LEU A 83 -1.73 -0.35 -9.65
CA LEU A 83 -2.58 -1.41 -10.21
C LEU A 83 -4.07 -1.07 -10.05
N ASP A 84 -4.52 -0.78 -8.83
CA ASP A 84 -5.93 -0.43 -8.56
C ASP A 84 -6.39 0.81 -9.35
N ALA A 85 -5.56 1.86 -9.38
CA ALA A 85 -5.85 3.06 -10.15
C ALA A 85 -5.99 2.79 -11.66
N SER A 86 -5.16 1.90 -12.21
CA SER A 86 -5.17 1.57 -13.64
C SER A 86 -6.41 0.82 -14.09
N GLU A 87 -7.06 0.10 -13.17
CA GLU A 87 -8.29 -0.65 -13.44
C GLU A 87 -9.55 0.21 -13.35
N CYS A 88 -9.48 1.40 -12.74
CA CYS A 88 -10.64 2.27 -12.56
C CYS A 88 -11.25 2.77 -13.89
N PRO A 89 -10.48 3.32 -14.86
CA PRO A 89 -11.04 3.77 -16.14
C PRO A 89 -11.74 2.68 -16.95
N PRO A 90 -11.15 1.49 -17.21
CA PRO A 90 -11.83 0.47 -18.00
C PRO A 90 -13.01 -0.19 -17.26
N THR A 91 -12.98 -0.24 -15.93
CA THR A 91 -14.05 -0.88 -15.14
C THR A 91 -15.26 0.03 -14.93
N PHE A 92 -15.01 1.31 -14.64
CA PHE A 92 -16.07 2.26 -14.25
C PHE A 92 -16.33 3.37 -15.27
N GLY A 93 -15.57 3.43 -16.38
CA GLY A 93 -15.72 4.46 -17.40
C GLY A 93 -15.34 5.87 -16.94
N VAL A 94 -14.51 5.97 -15.90
CA VAL A 94 -14.07 7.24 -15.30
C VAL A 94 -12.79 7.77 -15.95
N SER A 95 -12.50 9.05 -15.75
CA SER A 95 -11.23 9.65 -16.17
C SER A 95 -10.05 8.97 -15.45
N PRO A 96 -8.92 8.71 -16.14
CA PRO A 96 -7.65 8.31 -15.51
C PRO A 96 -7.15 9.30 -14.44
N GLU A 97 -7.62 10.55 -14.46
CA GLU A 97 -7.25 11.54 -13.45
C GLU A 97 -8.02 11.38 -12.13
N LEU A 98 -9.15 10.66 -12.13
CA LEU A 98 -10.02 10.54 -10.95
C LEU A 98 -9.40 9.70 -9.84
N VAL A 99 -8.70 8.62 -10.22
CA VAL A 99 -8.00 7.72 -9.32
C VAL A 99 -6.56 7.57 -9.82
N GLN A 100 -5.59 7.93 -8.99
CA GLN A 100 -4.18 7.99 -9.36
C GLN A 100 -3.34 7.14 -8.41
N GLY A 101 -2.33 6.44 -8.93
CA GLY A 101 -1.32 5.76 -8.13
C GLY A 101 0.04 6.46 -8.25
N ILE A 102 0.68 6.71 -7.12
CA ILE A 102 2.03 7.27 -7.03
C ILE A 102 2.95 6.26 -6.37
N ILE A 103 4.05 5.93 -7.04
CA ILE A 103 5.09 5.07 -6.51
C ILE A 103 6.37 5.86 -6.26
N ALA A 104 6.92 5.73 -5.05
CA ALA A 104 8.21 6.33 -4.71
C ALA A 104 9.31 5.87 -5.69
N GLY A 105 10.08 6.81 -6.23
CA GLY A 105 11.06 6.56 -7.29
C GLY A 105 10.50 6.62 -8.72
N GLY A 106 9.21 6.95 -8.90
CA GLY A 106 8.57 7.18 -10.19
C GLY A 106 8.35 5.92 -11.04
N ASP A 107 7.99 6.09 -12.31
CA ASP A 107 7.60 4.96 -13.20
C ASP A 107 8.64 3.85 -13.32
N GLY A 108 9.93 4.17 -13.23
CA GLY A 108 11.01 3.18 -13.20
C GLY A 108 10.87 2.18 -12.05
N ALA A 109 10.34 2.65 -10.91
CA ALA A 109 10.09 1.86 -9.70
C ALA A 109 9.05 0.76 -9.90
N LEU A 110 8.19 0.85 -10.92
CA LEU A 110 7.22 -0.20 -11.26
C LEU A 110 7.93 -1.51 -11.62
N ARG A 111 9.09 -1.44 -12.27
CA ARG A 111 9.81 -2.61 -12.79
C ARG A 111 11.08 -2.95 -12.02
N LYS A 112 11.73 -1.95 -11.40
CA LYS A 112 12.98 -2.13 -10.67
C LYS A 112 12.89 -1.44 -9.33
N ALA A 113 13.38 -2.06 -8.25
CA ALA A 113 13.46 -1.38 -6.97
C ALA A 113 14.39 -0.16 -7.08
N VAL A 114 14.03 0.93 -6.41
CA VAL A 114 14.84 2.15 -6.30
C VAL A 114 15.22 2.30 -4.84
N GLU A 115 16.50 2.08 -4.54
CA GLU A 115 17.05 2.13 -3.18
C GLU A 115 16.95 3.56 -2.60
N GLY A 116 16.52 3.68 -1.35
CA GLY A 116 16.41 4.96 -0.64
C GLY A 116 15.25 5.87 -1.07
N ALA A 117 14.42 5.46 -2.05
CA ALA A 117 13.24 6.23 -2.44
C ALA A 117 12.18 6.26 -1.33
N GLU A 118 12.10 5.19 -0.52
CA GLU A 118 11.17 5.10 0.62
C GLU A 118 11.62 5.90 1.84
N ASP A 119 12.92 6.21 1.95
CA ASP A 119 13.49 6.98 3.06
C ASP A 119 13.45 8.50 2.82
N SER A 120 12.94 8.94 1.68
CA SER A 120 12.92 10.36 1.32
C SER A 120 11.70 11.08 1.87
N GLU A 121 11.93 12.03 2.78
CA GLU A 121 10.89 12.93 3.28
C GLU A 121 10.42 13.98 2.25
N THR A 122 11.21 14.24 1.20
CA THR A 122 10.95 15.33 0.24
C THR A 122 10.22 14.87 -1.02
N LEU A 123 10.53 13.67 -1.53
CA LEU A 123 9.90 13.12 -2.74
C LEU A 123 8.36 13.11 -2.70
N PRO A 124 7.69 12.63 -1.63
CA PRO A 124 6.23 12.63 -1.61
C PRO A 124 5.64 14.05 -1.67
N VAL A 125 6.30 15.05 -1.09
CA VAL A 125 5.86 16.44 -1.15
C VAL A 125 5.95 16.99 -2.58
N GLU A 126 7.04 16.68 -3.28
CA GLU A 126 7.24 17.08 -4.68
C GLU A 126 6.21 16.42 -5.60
N ASP A 127 5.96 15.12 -5.42
CA ASP A 127 4.99 14.35 -6.20
C ASP A 127 3.55 14.87 -6.04
N LEU A 128 3.16 15.27 -4.83
CA LEU A 128 1.85 15.82 -4.53
C LEU A 128 1.71 17.27 -5.05
N LYS A 129 2.78 18.07 -4.97
CA LYS A 129 2.81 19.42 -5.57
C LYS A 129 2.70 19.38 -7.07
N ALA A 130 3.41 18.47 -7.74
CA ALA A 130 3.36 18.30 -9.19
C ALA A 130 1.94 17.96 -9.69
N ARG A 131 1.12 17.34 -8.83
CA ARG A 131 -0.29 17.01 -9.10
C ARG A 131 -1.28 18.06 -8.62
N ALA A 132 -0.80 19.20 -8.14
CA ALA A 132 -1.60 20.26 -7.55
C ALA A 132 -2.61 19.72 -6.51
N LEU A 133 -2.12 18.90 -5.56
CA LEU A 133 -2.93 18.38 -4.46
C LEU A 133 -3.69 19.53 -3.77
N CYS A 134 -4.97 19.32 -3.53
CA CYS A 134 -5.81 20.27 -2.80
C CYS A 134 -6.66 19.58 -1.73
N GLU A 135 -7.33 20.38 -0.91
CA GLU A 135 -8.19 19.92 0.20
C GLU A 135 -9.36 19.02 -0.21
N LYS A 136 -9.72 19.03 -1.50
CA LYS A 136 -10.77 18.17 -2.05
C LYS A 136 -10.29 16.75 -2.31
N ASP A 137 -8.99 16.54 -2.45
CA ASP A 137 -8.42 15.24 -2.78
C ASP A 137 -8.36 14.34 -1.53
N ALA A 138 -8.49 13.03 -1.74
CA ALA A 138 -8.23 12.00 -0.76
C ALA A 138 -6.85 11.39 -1.04
N VAL A 139 -5.98 11.34 -0.04
CA VAL A 139 -4.70 10.63 -0.14
C VAL A 139 -4.74 9.39 0.73
N VAL A 140 -4.42 8.25 0.14
CA VAL A 140 -4.30 6.96 0.83
C VAL A 140 -2.84 6.51 0.73
N ALA A 141 -2.10 6.68 1.82
CA ALA A 141 -0.72 6.22 1.94
C ALA A 141 -0.68 4.74 2.35
N ILE A 142 0.10 3.93 1.64
CA ILE A 142 0.14 2.47 1.79
C ILE A 142 1.54 2.06 2.22
N SER A 143 1.66 1.55 3.45
CA SER A 143 2.88 0.96 4.00
C SER A 143 2.50 -0.19 4.92
N ALA A 144 3.17 -1.34 4.76
CA ALA A 144 2.94 -2.51 5.62
C ALA A 144 3.52 -2.31 7.02
N SER A 145 4.71 -1.70 7.12
CA SER A 145 5.38 -1.41 8.39
C SER A 145 4.64 -0.34 9.21
N GLY A 146 3.85 0.51 8.55
CA GLY A 146 3.26 1.71 9.14
C GLY A 146 4.32 2.77 9.51
N TYR A 147 5.56 2.54 9.10
CA TYR A 147 6.72 3.41 9.27
C TYR A 147 7.27 3.71 7.88
N ALA A 148 7.10 4.96 7.46
CA ALA A 148 7.58 5.52 6.20
C ALA A 148 7.83 7.01 6.40
#